data_AF-A0AA86IUF6-F1
#
_entry.id   AF-A0AA86IUF6-F1
#
_cell.length_a   1.000
_cell.length_b   1.000
_cell.length_c   1.000
_cell.angle_alpha   90.00
_cell.angle_beta   90.00
_cell.angle_gamma   90.00
#
_symmetry.space_group_name_H-M   'P 1'
#
loop_
_entity.id
_entity.type
_entity.pdbx_description
1 polymer ?
#
loop_
_entity_poly.entity_id
_entity_poly.type
_entity_poly.pdbx_seq_one_letter_code
_entity_poly.pdbx_strand_id
1 'polypeptide(L)'
;MSELQNNKELVAVGHEFAKALGSDTPIIEIAKMMSRLAERLDCTTATLRETAKQRDALTADNVARAEIIGQLVWQYSASGIKPVEKSLNPASALLFDALEVLRQPATEAAIVELKAQGVDLFAREMARTHAQCQAGGFFDRQVVVYDKFRSVATAFAQQLRNGEVEP
;
A
#
# COMPACT_ATOMS: atom_id res chain seq x y z
N MET A 1 14.24 -3.84 -20.39
CA MET A 1 12.88 -4.33 -20.67
C MET A 1 11.91 -3.55 -19.81
N SER A 2 10.76 -3.11 -20.32
CA SER A 2 9.74 -2.46 -19.47
C SER A 2 9.05 -3.50 -18.60
N GLU A 3 8.53 -3.11 -17.43
CA GLU A 3 7.79 -4.01 -16.52
C GLU A 3 6.62 -4.72 -17.23
N LEU A 4 5.97 -3.98 -18.13
CA LEU A 4 4.86 -4.47 -18.94
C LEU A 4 5.31 -5.56 -19.94
N GLN A 5 6.54 -5.49 -20.44
CA GLN A 5 7.15 -6.54 -21.25
C GLN A 5 7.41 -7.80 -20.40
N ASN A 6 7.94 -7.61 -19.18
CA ASN A 6 8.27 -8.70 -18.26
C ASN A 6 7.02 -9.50 -17.84
N ASN A 7 5.92 -8.80 -17.52
CA ASN A 7 4.65 -9.42 -17.14
C ASN A 7 4.03 -10.22 -18.29
N LYS A 8 4.07 -9.70 -19.52
CA LYS A 8 3.56 -10.42 -20.71
C LYS A 8 4.32 -11.71 -20.95
N GLU A 9 5.63 -11.68 -20.80
CA GLU A 9 6.46 -12.87 -20.98
C GLU A 9 6.27 -13.89 -19.85
N LEU A 10 6.09 -13.44 -18.59
CA LEU A 10 5.73 -14.33 -17.48
C LEU A 10 4.39 -15.05 -17.74
N VAL A 11 3.36 -14.32 -18.18
CA VAL A 11 2.06 -14.89 -18.54
C VAL A 11 2.17 -15.89 -19.69
N ALA A 12 2.96 -15.56 -20.72
CA ALA A 12 3.19 -16.46 -21.85
C ALA A 12 3.86 -17.79 -21.41
N VAL A 13 4.91 -17.72 -20.58
CA VAL A 13 5.59 -18.91 -20.04
C VAL A 13 4.67 -19.71 -19.11
N GLY A 14 3.81 -19.04 -18.34
CA GLY A 14 2.80 -19.70 -17.52
C GLY A 14 1.76 -20.47 -18.35
N HIS A 15 1.28 -19.89 -19.44
CA HIS A 15 0.38 -20.57 -20.37
C HIS A 15 1.04 -21.78 -21.05
N GLU A 16 2.29 -21.64 -21.47
CA GLU A 16 3.06 -22.74 -22.08
C GLU A 16 3.24 -23.90 -21.10
N PHE A 17 3.57 -23.59 -19.84
CA PHE A 17 3.67 -24.57 -18.76
C PHE A 17 2.33 -25.28 -18.49
N ALA A 18 1.23 -24.54 -18.39
CA ALA A 18 -0.10 -25.12 -18.16
C ALA A 18 -0.53 -26.06 -19.30
N LYS A 19 -0.20 -25.71 -20.54
CA LYS A 19 -0.46 -26.56 -21.72
C LYS A 19 0.38 -27.84 -21.67
N ALA A 20 1.64 -27.76 -21.24
CA ALA A 20 2.53 -28.91 -21.13
C ALA A 20 2.03 -29.93 -20.10
N LEU A 21 1.43 -29.51 -19.00
CA LEU A 21 0.84 -30.38 -17.97
C LEU A 21 -0.34 -31.24 -18.47
N GLY A 22 -1.09 -30.77 -19.47
CA GLY A 22 -2.22 -31.50 -20.06
C GLY A 22 -1.86 -32.40 -21.24
N SER A 23 -0.56 -32.57 -21.51
CA SER A 23 -0.04 -33.30 -22.68
C SER A 23 0.98 -34.35 -22.25
N ASP A 24 1.34 -35.26 -23.17
CA ASP A 24 2.40 -36.28 -22.97
C ASP A 24 3.81 -35.65 -23.00
N THR A 25 4.00 -34.53 -22.30
CA THR A 25 5.29 -33.83 -22.21
C THR A 25 6.21 -34.55 -21.22
N PRO A 26 7.48 -34.84 -21.58
CA PRO A 26 8.43 -35.45 -20.66
C PRO A 26 8.63 -34.62 -19.39
N ILE A 27 8.70 -35.29 -18.24
CA ILE A 27 8.85 -34.66 -16.91
C ILE A 27 10.06 -33.70 -16.85
N ILE A 28 11.14 -34.00 -17.57
CA ILE A 28 12.34 -33.14 -17.62
C ILE A 28 12.06 -31.78 -18.29
N GLU A 29 11.18 -31.73 -19.29
CA GLU A 29 10.80 -30.49 -19.96
C GLU A 29 9.86 -29.66 -19.08
N ILE A 30 8.94 -30.33 -18.38
CA ILE A 30 8.09 -29.72 -17.36
C ILE A 30 8.97 -29.06 -16.28
N ALA A 31 10.02 -29.74 -15.80
CA ALA A 31 10.95 -29.18 -14.82
C ALA A 31 11.69 -27.93 -15.33
N LYS A 32 12.16 -27.93 -16.59
CA LYS A 32 12.79 -26.74 -17.19
C LYS A 32 11.82 -25.58 -17.33
N MET A 33 10.57 -25.84 -17.70
CA MET A 33 9.52 -24.82 -17.76
C MET A 33 9.22 -24.25 -16.36
N MET A 34 9.16 -25.10 -15.33
CA MET A 34 9.03 -24.64 -13.94
C MET A 34 10.18 -23.74 -13.51
N SER A 35 11.43 -24.10 -13.83
CA SER A 35 12.59 -23.28 -13.50
C SER A 35 12.53 -21.90 -14.16
N ARG A 36 12.14 -21.83 -15.45
CA ARG A 36 11.97 -20.56 -16.16
C ARG A 36 10.83 -19.70 -15.60
N LEU A 37 9.74 -20.34 -15.19
CA LEU A 37 8.62 -19.66 -14.54
C LEU A 37 9.05 -19.07 -13.18
N ALA A 38 9.75 -19.86 -12.37
CA ALA A 38 10.25 -19.44 -11.06
C ALA A 38 11.19 -18.23 -11.19
N GLU A 39 12.14 -18.28 -12.12
CA GLU A 39 13.08 -17.18 -12.37
C GLU A 39 12.34 -15.88 -12.77
N ARG A 40 11.31 -15.97 -13.63
CA ARG A 40 10.50 -14.81 -14.02
C ARG A 40 9.62 -14.27 -12.89
N LEU A 41 9.10 -15.14 -12.03
CA LEU A 41 8.38 -14.75 -10.81
C LEU A 41 9.29 -14.02 -9.82
N ASP A 42 10.54 -14.47 -9.67
CA ASP A 42 11.52 -13.81 -8.82
C ASP A 42 11.87 -12.41 -9.36
N CYS A 43 12.09 -12.28 -10.68
CA CYS A 43 12.31 -10.97 -11.30
C CYS A 43 11.13 -10.02 -11.08
N THR A 44 9.89 -10.47 -11.27
CA THR A 44 8.69 -9.63 -11.08
C THR A 44 8.46 -9.28 -9.60
N THR A 45 8.74 -10.21 -8.69
CA THR A 45 8.68 -9.95 -7.24
C THR A 45 9.72 -8.91 -6.83
N ALA A 46 10.93 -8.96 -7.38
CA ALA A 46 11.96 -7.96 -7.13
C ALA A 46 11.54 -6.57 -7.62
N THR A 47 11.01 -6.46 -8.85
CA THR A 47 10.52 -5.17 -9.38
C THR A 47 9.36 -4.61 -8.56
N LEU A 48 8.43 -5.46 -8.12
CA LEU A 48 7.32 -5.04 -7.25
C LEU A 48 7.81 -4.52 -5.89
N ARG A 49 8.83 -5.16 -5.31
CA ARG A 49 9.42 -4.68 -4.05
C ARG A 49 10.11 -3.33 -4.21
N GLU A 50 10.86 -3.12 -5.30
CA GLU A 50 11.54 -1.85 -5.54
C GLU A 50 10.56 -0.71 -5.85
N THR A 51 9.55 -0.96 -6.68
CA THR A 51 8.49 0.03 -6.95
C THR A 51 7.68 0.36 -5.70
N ALA A 52 7.40 -0.63 -4.83
CA ALA A 52 6.78 -0.38 -3.53
C ALA A 52 7.63 0.54 -2.64
N LYS A 53 8.95 0.28 -2.53
CA LYS A 53 9.87 1.16 -1.79
C LYS A 53 9.89 2.58 -2.34
N GLN A 54 9.93 2.74 -3.67
CA GLN A 54 9.92 4.06 -4.31
C GLN A 54 8.62 4.81 -4.03
N ARG A 55 7.46 4.14 -4.13
CA ARG A 55 6.16 4.71 -3.79
C ARG A 55 6.10 5.12 -2.33
N ASP A 56 6.59 4.29 -1.41
CA ASP A 56 6.57 4.58 0.02
C ASP A 56 7.47 5.79 0.34
N ALA A 57 8.64 5.89 -0.31
CA ALA A 57 9.53 7.05 -0.19
C ALA A 57 8.90 8.34 -0.74
N LEU A 58 8.25 8.28 -1.91
CA LEU A 58 7.52 9.42 -2.48
C LEU A 58 6.35 9.84 -1.58
N THR A 59 5.67 8.89 -0.96
CA THR A 59 4.59 9.17 -0.01
C THR A 59 5.13 9.92 1.22
N ALA A 60 6.23 9.45 1.80
CA ALA A 60 6.87 10.11 2.93
C ALA A 60 7.33 11.55 2.60
N ASP A 61 7.95 11.75 1.43
CA ASP A 61 8.38 13.07 0.96
C ASP A 61 7.18 14.00 0.72
N ASN A 62 6.10 13.50 0.11
CA ASN A 62 4.87 14.28 -0.08
C ASN A 62 4.20 14.68 1.23
N VAL A 63 4.19 13.79 2.24
CA VAL A 63 3.70 14.13 3.59
C VAL A 63 4.54 15.24 4.21
N ALA A 64 5.88 15.12 4.17
CA ALA A 64 6.77 16.14 4.70
C ALA A 64 6.60 17.50 4.00
N ARG A 65 6.44 17.49 2.67
CA ARG A 65 6.16 18.71 1.89
C ARG A 65 4.81 19.32 2.26
N ALA A 66 3.76 18.52 2.40
CA ALA A 66 2.44 18.99 2.79
C ALA A 66 2.46 19.65 4.18
N GLU A 67 3.23 19.09 5.13
CA GLU A 67 3.41 19.68 6.46
C GLU A 67 4.10 21.06 6.38
N ILE A 68 5.21 21.17 5.64
CA ILE A 68 5.93 22.43 5.46
C ILE A 68 5.03 23.48 4.78
N ILE A 69 4.30 23.08 3.72
CA ILE A 69 3.36 23.97 3.03
C ILE A 69 2.27 24.44 4.00
N GLY A 70 1.71 23.55 4.82
CA GLY A 70 0.72 23.90 5.84
C GLY A 70 1.25 24.90 6.87
N GLN A 71 2.49 24.71 7.35
CA GLN A 71 3.14 25.66 8.26
C GLN A 71 3.34 27.04 7.61
N LEU A 72 3.79 27.08 6.36
CA LEU A 72 3.93 28.33 5.61
C LEU A 72 2.57 29.02 5.43
N VAL A 73 1.55 28.29 5.00
CA VAL A 73 0.18 28.83 4.85
C VAL A 73 -0.30 29.48 6.15
N TRP A 74 -0.07 28.82 7.28
CA TRP A 74 -0.40 29.36 8.59
C TRP A 74 0.36 30.67 8.89
N GLN A 75 1.67 30.71 8.68
CA GLN A 75 2.49 31.90 8.94
C GLN A 75 2.06 33.11 8.08
N TYR A 76 1.84 32.89 6.78
CA TYR A 76 1.37 33.95 5.87
C TYR A 76 -0.02 34.46 6.30
N SER A 77 -0.94 33.55 6.64
CA SER A 77 -2.27 33.90 7.13
C SER A 77 -2.20 34.71 8.44
N ALA A 78 -1.34 34.32 9.37
CA ALA A 78 -1.13 35.02 10.64
C ALA A 78 -0.54 36.43 10.43
N SER A 79 0.24 36.65 9.36
CA SER A 79 0.74 37.97 8.97
C SER A 79 -0.30 38.86 8.27
N GLY A 80 -1.54 38.39 8.11
CA GLY A 80 -2.63 39.11 7.49
C GLY A 80 -2.71 38.99 5.96
N ILE A 81 -1.85 38.16 5.36
CA ILE A 81 -1.87 37.87 3.92
C ILE A 81 -3.00 36.88 3.65
N LYS A 82 -3.91 37.23 2.75
CA LYS A 82 -5.07 36.40 2.38
C LYS A 82 -4.84 35.68 1.05
N PRO A 83 -5.33 34.44 0.90
CA PRO A 83 -5.30 33.73 -0.37
C PRO A 83 -6.27 34.39 -1.35
N VAL A 84 -5.77 34.77 -2.52
CA VAL A 84 -6.58 35.39 -3.57
C VAL A 84 -6.13 34.83 -4.91
N GLU A 85 -7.04 34.14 -5.60
CA GLU A 85 -6.82 33.63 -6.95
C GLU A 85 -6.43 34.76 -7.90
N LYS A 86 -5.38 34.56 -8.71
CA LYS A 86 -4.90 35.55 -9.70
C LYS A 86 -4.59 36.94 -9.10
N SER A 87 -4.18 36.98 -7.83
CA SER A 87 -3.72 38.22 -7.21
C SER A 87 -2.47 38.76 -7.91
N LEU A 88 -2.40 40.09 -8.06
CA LEU A 88 -1.15 40.77 -8.44
C LEU A 88 -0.10 40.72 -7.31
N ASN A 89 -0.54 40.47 -6.07
CA ASN A 89 0.38 40.20 -4.98
C ASN A 89 0.85 38.74 -5.05
N PRO A 90 2.15 38.48 -5.25
CA PRO A 90 2.67 37.12 -5.43
C PRO A 90 2.45 36.23 -4.20
N ALA A 91 2.48 36.79 -2.98
CA ALA A 91 2.25 36.02 -1.76
C ALA A 91 0.79 35.57 -1.64
N SER A 92 -0.16 36.43 -2.02
CA SER A 92 -1.59 36.08 -2.02
C SER A 92 -1.95 35.05 -3.09
N ALA A 93 -1.35 35.14 -4.29
CA ALA A 93 -1.55 34.18 -5.36
C ALA A 93 -0.96 32.80 -4.98
N LEU A 94 0.29 32.78 -4.48
CA LEU A 94 0.94 31.55 -4.04
C LEU A 94 0.20 30.89 -2.87
N LEU A 95 -0.34 31.69 -1.93
CA LEU A 95 -1.12 31.17 -0.80
C LEU A 95 -2.44 30.52 -1.28
N PHE A 96 -3.05 31.02 -2.35
CA PHE A 96 -4.21 30.39 -2.98
C PHE A 96 -3.83 29.04 -3.60
N ASP A 97 -2.76 28.98 -4.40
CA ASP A 97 -2.30 27.74 -5.03
C ASP A 97 -1.90 26.68 -3.99
N ALA A 98 -1.22 27.10 -2.91
CA ALA A 98 -0.84 26.22 -1.81
C ALA A 98 -2.05 25.62 -1.09
N LEU A 99 -3.09 26.42 -0.85
CA LEU A 99 -4.34 25.94 -0.26
C LEU A 99 -5.07 24.99 -1.21
N GLU A 100 -5.08 25.24 -2.52
CA GLU A 100 -5.66 24.32 -3.48
C GLU A 100 -4.94 22.97 -3.46
N VAL A 101 -3.60 22.94 -3.42
CA VAL A 101 -2.81 21.70 -3.28
C VAL A 101 -3.12 20.96 -1.97
N LEU A 102 -3.20 21.68 -0.84
CA LEU A 102 -3.54 21.07 0.46
C LEU A 102 -5.00 20.61 0.54
N ARG A 103 -5.89 21.25 -0.24
CA ARG A 103 -7.32 20.96 -0.28
C ARG A 103 -7.65 19.81 -1.23
N GLN A 104 -6.71 19.41 -2.11
CA GLN A 104 -6.92 18.22 -2.95
C GLN A 104 -7.32 17.06 -2.04
N PRO A 105 -8.52 16.47 -2.27
CA PRO A 105 -8.98 15.39 -1.43
C PRO A 105 -7.92 14.28 -1.45
N ALA A 106 -7.66 13.69 -0.29
CA ALA A 106 -6.93 12.43 -0.25
C ALA A 106 -7.56 11.53 -1.32
N THR A 107 -6.74 11.03 -2.24
CA THR A 107 -7.25 10.14 -3.29
C THR A 107 -8.01 9.01 -2.62
N GLU A 108 -9.06 8.50 -3.25
CA GLU A 108 -9.85 7.41 -2.67
C GLU A 108 -8.96 6.24 -2.23
N ALA A 109 -7.91 5.96 -3.01
CA ALA A 109 -6.85 5.02 -2.66
C ALA A 109 -6.07 5.38 -1.37
N ALA A 110 -5.76 6.67 -1.14
CA ALA A 110 -5.11 7.11 0.09
C ALA A 110 -6.05 7.00 1.31
N ILE A 111 -7.35 7.27 1.14
CA ILE A 111 -8.34 7.08 2.21
C ILE A 111 -8.48 5.59 2.54
N VAL A 112 -8.57 4.73 1.53
CA VAL A 112 -8.62 3.27 1.69
C VAL A 112 -7.37 2.75 2.40
N GLU A 113 -6.18 3.20 1.99
CA GLU A 113 -4.93 2.78 2.63
C GLU A 113 -4.83 3.29 4.08
N LEU A 114 -5.25 4.52 4.36
CA LEU A 114 -5.28 5.05 5.73
C LEU A 114 -6.22 4.24 6.63
N LYS A 115 -7.40 3.85 6.12
CA LYS A 115 -8.34 2.96 6.81
C LYS A 115 -7.70 1.58 7.05
N ALA A 116 -7.05 0.99 6.04
CA ALA A 116 -6.36 -0.29 6.17
C ALA A 116 -5.23 -0.25 7.22
N GLN A 117 -4.46 0.84 7.26
CA GLN A 117 -3.42 1.03 8.28
C GLN A 117 -3.98 1.16 9.69
N GLY A 118 -5.13 1.84 9.86
CA GLY A 118 -5.84 1.87 11.14
C GLY A 118 -6.25 0.48 11.62
N VAL A 119 -6.72 -0.37 10.69
CA VAL A 119 -7.07 -1.77 10.98
C VAL A 119 -5.83 -2.61 11.30
N ASP A 120 -4.70 -2.38 10.63
CA ASP A 120 -3.43 -3.05 10.95
C ASP A 120 -2.91 -2.67 12.35
N LEU A 121 -3.06 -1.40 12.75
CA LEU A 121 -2.73 -0.97 14.11
C LEU A 121 -3.59 -1.68 15.15
N PHE A 122 -4.89 -1.82 14.89
CA PHE A 122 -5.78 -2.61 15.74
C PHE A 122 -5.34 -4.08 15.82
N ALA A 123 -5.00 -4.70 14.68
CA ALA A 123 -4.49 -6.08 14.66
C ALA A 123 -3.22 -6.25 15.50
N ARG A 124 -2.31 -5.26 15.49
CA ARG A 124 -1.09 -5.26 16.32
C ARG A 124 -1.42 -5.17 17.82
N GLU A 125 -2.38 -4.35 18.22
CA GLU A 125 -2.79 -4.28 19.62
C GLU A 125 -3.44 -5.59 20.07
N MET A 126 -4.29 -6.20 19.24
CA MET A 126 -4.86 -7.53 19.52
C MET A 126 -3.78 -8.60 19.68
N ALA A 127 -2.72 -8.56 18.85
CA ALA A 127 -1.58 -9.46 18.99
C ALA A 127 -0.81 -9.23 20.31
N ARG A 128 -0.66 -7.97 20.73
CA ARG A 128 -0.02 -7.60 22.00
C ARG A 128 -0.83 -8.12 23.19
N THR A 129 -2.14 -7.92 23.19
CA THR A 129 -3.04 -8.41 24.24
C THR A 129 -3.08 -9.94 24.27
N HIS A 130 -3.10 -10.60 23.12
CA HIS A 130 -3.00 -12.06 23.02
C HIS A 130 -1.74 -12.59 23.72
N ALA A 131 -0.58 -12.00 23.43
CA ALA A 131 0.69 -12.39 24.05
C ALA A 131 0.68 -12.18 25.58
N GLN A 132 0.06 -11.10 26.06
CA GLN A 132 -0.10 -10.85 27.50
C GLN A 132 -1.00 -11.88 28.19
N CYS A 133 -2.14 -12.22 27.57
CA CYS A 133 -3.05 -13.24 28.10
C CYS A 133 -2.39 -14.63 28.16
N GLN A 134 -1.59 -14.99 27.14
CA GLN A 134 -0.80 -16.22 27.15
C GLN A 134 0.24 -16.23 28.27
N ALA A 135 0.99 -15.13 28.43
CA ALA A 135 2.01 -15.01 29.47
C ALA A 135 1.42 -15.03 30.89
N GLY A 136 0.20 -14.50 31.07
CA GLY A 136 -0.52 -14.47 32.35
C GLY A 136 -1.24 -15.78 32.71
N GLY A 137 -1.15 -16.82 31.88
CA GLY A 137 -1.79 -18.10 32.14
C GLY A 137 -3.32 -18.11 32.00
N PHE A 138 -3.88 -17.21 31.19
CA PHE A 138 -5.31 -17.23 30.86
C PHE A 138 -5.56 -18.32 29.81
N PHE A 139 -6.07 -19.49 30.21
CA PHE A 139 -6.34 -20.59 29.30
C PHE A 139 -7.84 -20.71 29.03
N ASP A 140 -8.27 -20.19 27.87
CA ASP A 140 -9.21 -20.86 26.95
C ASP A 140 -9.93 -19.84 26.07
N ARG A 141 -10.86 -19.05 26.62
CA ARG A 141 -11.76 -18.24 25.76
C ARG A 141 -11.18 -16.89 25.34
N GLN A 142 -10.48 -16.19 26.23
CA GLN A 142 -9.96 -14.84 25.92
C GLN A 142 -8.78 -14.87 24.95
N VAL A 143 -7.84 -15.79 25.13
CA VAL A 143 -6.66 -15.93 24.24
C VAL A 143 -7.08 -16.23 22.80
N VAL A 144 -8.04 -17.13 22.61
CA VAL A 144 -8.57 -17.49 21.28
C VAL A 144 -9.32 -16.31 20.64
N VAL A 145 -10.01 -15.49 21.43
CA VAL A 145 -10.75 -14.33 20.94
C VAL A 145 -9.80 -13.26 20.40
N TYR A 146 -8.71 -12.94 21.10
CA TYR A 146 -7.74 -11.93 20.63
C TYR A 146 -6.99 -12.37 19.37
N ASP A 147 -6.66 -13.66 19.25
CA ASP A 147 -6.06 -14.20 18.03
C ASP A 147 -7.04 -14.12 16.84
N LYS A 148 -8.31 -14.45 17.08
CA LYS A 148 -9.36 -14.33 16.06
C LYS A 148 -9.57 -12.89 15.62
N PHE A 149 -9.60 -11.93 16.55
CA PHE A 149 -9.72 -10.51 16.21
C PHE A 149 -8.52 -10.00 15.41
N ARG A 150 -7.30 -10.41 15.77
CA ARG A 150 -6.10 -10.12 14.97
C ARG A 150 -6.27 -10.67 13.55
N SER A 151 -6.62 -11.95 13.40
CA SER A 151 -6.77 -12.60 12.10
C SER A 151 -7.83 -11.92 11.23
N VAL A 152 -9.00 -11.62 11.79
CA VAL A 152 -10.08 -10.92 11.07
C VAL A 152 -9.66 -9.51 10.67
N ALA A 153 -9.00 -8.76 11.56
CA ALA A 153 -8.52 -7.42 11.26
C ALA A 153 -7.48 -7.44 10.13
N THR A 154 -6.51 -8.36 10.17
CA THR A 154 -5.53 -8.51 9.08
C THR A 154 -6.19 -8.84 7.75
N ALA A 155 -7.18 -9.74 7.75
CA ALA A 155 -7.95 -10.05 6.53
C ALA A 155 -8.72 -8.84 6.02
N PHE A 156 -9.38 -8.09 6.90
CA PHE A 156 -10.15 -6.90 6.54
C PHE A 156 -9.27 -5.78 5.97
N ALA A 157 -8.08 -5.54 6.54
CA ALA A 157 -7.11 -4.61 5.98
C ALA A 157 -6.68 -5.01 4.56
N GLN A 158 -6.52 -6.31 4.31
CA GLN A 158 -6.24 -6.84 2.97
C GLN A 158 -7.40 -6.58 2.00
N GLN A 159 -8.63 -6.84 2.44
CA GLN A 159 -9.83 -6.65 1.62
C GLN A 159 -10.04 -5.17 1.25
N LEU A 160 -9.78 -4.24 2.18
CA LEU A 160 -9.78 -2.80 1.90
C LEU A 160 -8.78 -2.46 0.80
N ARG A 161 -7.54 -2.94 0.89
CA ARG A 161 -6.49 -2.71 -0.13
C ARG A 161 -6.82 -3.33 -1.49
N ASN A 162 -7.56 -4.44 -1.50
CA ASN A 162 -8.00 -5.11 -2.70
C ASN A 162 -9.28 -4.50 -3.32
N GLY A 163 -9.94 -3.55 -2.63
CA GLY A 163 -11.23 -2.99 -3.06
C GLY A 163 -12.39 -3.97 -2.96
N GLU A 164 -12.27 -5.01 -2.13
CA GLU A 164 -13.29 -6.04 -1.91
C GLU A 164 -14.39 -5.59 -0.92
N VAL A 165 -14.14 -4.50 -0.19
CA VAL A 165 -15.09 -3.89 0.74
C VAL A 165 -15.18 -2.40 0.45
N GLU A 166 -16.39 -1.86 0.53
CA GLU A 166 -16.65 -0.44 0.36
C GLU A 166 -15.96 0.38 1.48
N PRO A 167 -15.33 1.53 1.16
CA PRO A 167 -14.56 2.32 2.12
C PRO A 167 -15.36 2.87 3.30
#